data_AF-A0A6A6UJ29-F1
#
_entry.id   AF-A0A6A6UJ29-F1
#
_cell.length_a   1.000
_cell.length_b   1.000
_cell.length_c   1.000
_cell.angle_alpha   90.00
_cell.angle_beta   90.00
_cell.angle_gamma   90.00
#
_symmetry.space_group_name_H-M   'P 1'
#
loop_
_entity.id
_entity.type
_entity.pdbx_description
1 polymer ?
#
loop_
_entity_poly.entity_id
_entity_poly.type
_entity_poly.pdbx_seq_one_letter_code
_entity_poly.pdbx_strand_id
1 'polypeptide(L)'
;MAPYKQRTEFPAGNQDYRAARLRAAIACQDYNSQGEEASAEQRAALYHAIINAGQSQLQFKAGPTLSTPPLASPLPALNLPAAGSSPDAATSDPSSECSESTTSTPASTAPSDTFPQPKRFPGQGLAPYIKPPLHVDYGSCVDIATSTFINRGCKILDTPVRSVRIGERCLIGPDFSIYAVGHPLDHTLRNGPAGAPSFGMDVTIEDDCWIGGHVTILGGVNVGKGCVIGANSLITKRNRP
;
A
#
# COMPACT_ATOMS: atom_id res chain seq x y z
N MET A 1 -2.88 8.11 -24.34
CA MET A 1 -4.10 7.69 -23.60
C MET A 1 -4.23 6.18 -23.75
N ALA A 2 -4.35 5.32 -22.73
CA ALA A 2 -5.21 5.44 -21.54
C ALA A 2 -4.62 4.72 -20.30
N PRO A 3 -4.20 5.45 -19.25
CA PRO A 3 -3.84 4.86 -17.95
C PRO A 3 -5.06 4.51 -17.07
N TYR A 4 -6.29 4.72 -17.55
CA TYR A 4 -7.52 4.70 -16.74
C TYR A 4 -8.37 3.41 -16.83
N LYS A 5 -7.92 2.35 -17.50
CA LYS A 5 -8.75 1.15 -17.76
C LYS A 5 -9.01 0.23 -16.55
N GLN A 6 -8.45 0.50 -15.37
CA GLN A 6 -8.56 -0.38 -14.20
C GLN A 6 -8.92 0.37 -12.90
N ARG A 7 -9.65 1.49 -12.99
CA ARG A 7 -10.17 2.19 -11.80
C ARG A 7 -11.63 1.83 -11.52
N THR A 8 -11.97 1.67 -10.25
CA THR A 8 -13.37 1.52 -9.80
C THR A 8 -13.70 2.65 -8.84
N GLU A 9 -14.72 3.44 -9.17
CA GLU A 9 -15.19 4.54 -8.32
C GLU A 9 -15.98 4.02 -7.12
N PHE A 10 -15.81 4.69 -5.98
CA PHE A 10 -16.57 4.41 -4.78
C PHE A 10 -16.81 5.70 -3.98
N PRO A 11 -18.03 5.94 -3.48
CA PRO A 11 -18.34 7.18 -2.77
C PRO A 11 -17.82 7.10 -1.33
N ALA A 12 -16.51 7.27 -1.14
CA ALA A 12 -15.79 7.11 0.14
C ALA A 12 -16.42 7.87 1.33
N GLY A 13 -17.14 8.96 1.06
CA GLY A 13 -17.87 9.75 2.05
C GLY A 13 -19.16 9.12 2.59
N ASN A 14 -19.70 8.07 1.96
CA ASN A 14 -20.91 7.38 2.44
C ASN A 14 -20.67 6.71 3.80
N GLN A 15 -21.72 6.65 4.63
CA GLN A 15 -21.70 6.13 5.99
C GLN A 15 -21.15 4.70 6.07
N ASP A 16 -21.49 3.84 5.10
CA ASP A 16 -21.00 2.46 5.03
C ASP A 16 -19.47 2.39 4.92
N TYR A 17 -18.89 3.21 4.04
CA TYR A 17 -17.43 3.31 3.88
C TYR A 17 -16.75 3.97 5.07
N ARG A 18 -17.43 4.90 5.75
CA ARG A 18 -16.94 5.47 7.02
C ARG A 18 -16.94 4.42 8.13
N ALA A 19 -17.98 3.60 8.23
CA ALA A 19 -18.06 2.52 9.20
C ALA A 19 -16.96 1.47 8.95
N ALA A 20 -16.70 1.12 7.68
CA ALA A 20 -15.61 0.22 7.31
C ALA A 20 -14.24 0.77 7.76
N ARG A 21 -13.95 2.05 7.50
CA ARG A 21 -12.69 2.69 7.94
C ARG A 21 -12.54 2.77 9.46
N LEU A 22 -13.63 3.06 10.17
CA LEU A 22 -13.61 3.06 11.63
C LEU A 22 -13.25 1.67 12.19
N ARG A 23 -13.81 0.60 11.61
CA ARG A 23 -13.47 -0.77 12.00
C ARG A 23 -12.02 -1.12 11.71
N ALA A 24 -11.51 -0.75 10.53
CA ALA A 24 -10.10 -0.96 10.21
C ALA A 24 -9.17 -0.22 11.16
N ALA A 25 -9.51 1.02 11.53
CA ALA A 25 -8.75 1.78 12.52
C ALA A 25 -8.72 1.09 13.89
N ILE A 26 -9.86 0.57 14.37
CA ILE A 26 -9.94 -0.19 15.63
C ILE A 26 -9.13 -1.49 15.53
N ALA A 27 -9.27 -2.23 14.41
CA ALA A 27 -8.51 -3.45 14.18
C ALA A 27 -7.00 -3.20 14.17
N CYS A 28 -6.54 -2.12 13.55
CA CYS A 28 -5.15 -1.69 13.58
C CYS A 28 -4.72 -1.29 15.00
N GLN A 29 -5.56 -0.59 15.76
CA GLN A 29 -5.25 -0.23 17.15
C GLN A 29 -5.02 -1.47 18.01
N ASP A 30 -5.92 -2.46 17.92
CA ASP A 30 -5.80 -3.71 18.67
C ASP A 30 -4.61 -4.55 18.22
N TYR A 31 -4.33 -4.58 16.92
CA TYR A 31 -3.12 -5.20 16.37
C TYR A 31 -1.84 -4.57 16.94
N ASN A 32 -1.81 -3.24 16.98
CA ASN A 32 -0.63 -2.45 17.37
C ASN A 32 -0.40 -2.41 18.88
N SER A 33 -1.44 -2.62 19.69
CA SER A 33 -1.33 -2.62 21.15
C SER A 33 -0.73 -3.91 21.72
N GLN A 34 -0.65 -4.99 20.93
CA GLN A 34 -0.03 -6.23 21.39
C GLN A 34 1.49 -6.06 21.55
N GLY A 35 2.06 -6.57 22.65
CA GLY A 35 3.50 -6.57 22.93
C GLY A 35 4.28 -7.49 21.98
N GLU A 36 5.61 -7.29 21.86
CA GLU A 36 6.43 -8.00 20.86
C GLU A 36 6.38 -9.54 20.97
N GLU A 37 6.06 -10.07 22.15
CA GLU A 37 5.88 -11.50 22.43
C GLU A 37 4.63 -12.11 21.77
N ALA A 38 3.65 -11.30 21.38
CA ALA A 38 2.43 -11.79 20.74
C ALA A 38 2.73 -12.37 19.35
N SER A 39 2.24 -13.59 19.11
CA SER A 39 2.50 -14.29 17.84
C SER A 39 1.81 -13.59 16.66
N ALA A 40 2.31 -13.84 15.45
CA ALA A 40 1.71 -13.30 14.23
C ALA A 40 0.24 -13.71 14.10
N GLU A 41 -0.09 -14.93 14.48
CA GLU A 41 -1.43 -15.53 14.43
C GLU A 41 -2.37 -14.86 15.43
N GLN A 42 -1.90 -14.58 16.64
CA GLN A 42 -2.71 -13.89 17.65
C GLN A 42 -3.09 -12.49 17.16
N ARG A 43 -2.12 -11.73 16.63
CA ARG A 43 -2.38 -10.39 16.10
C ARG A 43 -3.31 -10.42 14.89
N ALA A 44 -3.08 -11.36 13.96
CA ALA A 44 -3.93 -11.51 12.78
C ALA A 44 -5.36 -11.95 13.13
N ALA A 45 -5.53 -12.84 14.12
CA ALA A 45 -6.84 -13.27 14.58
C ALA A 45 -7.66 -12.11 15.16
N LEU A 46 -7.05 -11.25 15.99
CA LEU A 46 -7.69 -10.05 16.53
C LEU A 46 -8.12 -9.10 15.40
N TYR A 47 -7.23 -8.85 14.45
CA TYR A 47 -7.52 -8.00 13.30
C TYR A 47 -8.69 -8.53 12.47
N HIS A 48 -8.66 -9.80 12.08
CA HIS A 48 -9.69 -10.42 11.25
C HIS A 48 -11.04 -10.55 11.98
N ALA A 49 -11.04 -10.76 13.30
CA ALA A 49 -12.29 -10.79 14.07
C ALA A 49 -13.08 -9.47 13.91
N ILE A 50 -12.40 -8.33 13.88
CA ILE A 50 -13.03 -7.01 13.75
C ILE A 50 -13.40 -6.71 12.29
N ILE A 51 -12.50 -6.98 11.35
CA ILE A 51 -12.75 -6.72 9.92
C ILE A 51 -13.92 -7.57 9.40
N ASN A 52 -13.90 -8.89 9.66
CA ASN A 52 -14.85 -9.83 9.08
C ASN A 52 -16.24 -9.74 9.71
N ALA A 53 -16.34 -9.44 11.03
CA ALA A 53 -17.62 -9.25 11.71
C ALA A 53 -18.47 -8.14 11.06
N GLY A 54 -17.82 -7.15 10.45
CA GLY A 54 -18.49 -6.04 9.80
C GLY A 54 -18.77 -6.22 8.30
N GLN A 55 -18.17 -7.21 7.63
CA GLN A 55 -18.38 -7.46 6.20
C GLN A 55 -19.74 -8.10 5.91
N SER A 56 -20.23 -8.96 6.82
CA SER A 56 -21.58 -9.54 6.72
C SER A 56 -22.71 -8.50 6.76
N GLN A 57 -22.42 -7.29 7.26
CA GLN A 57 -23.37 -6.18 7.38
C GLN A 57 -23.27 -5.13 6.26
N LEU A 58 -22.23 -5.16 5.40
CA LEU A 58 -22.03 -4.16 4.36
C LEU A 58 -22.28 -4.73 2.96
N GLN A 59 -23.28 -4.21 2.24
CA GLN A 59 -23.45 -4.45 0.81
C GLN A 59 -22.78 -3.33 0.01
N PHE A 60 -21.50 -3.50 -0.33
CA PHE A 60 -20.82 -2.56 -1.22
C PHE A 60 -21.37 -2.72 -2.65
N LYS A 61 -22.26 -1.82 -3.07
CA LYS A 61 -22.68 -1.72 -4.48
C LYS A 61 -21.69 -0.83 -5.24
N ALA A 62 -21.01 -1.41 -6.23
CA ALA A 62 -20.25 -0.63 -7.21
C ALA A 62 -21.20 0.31 -7.97
N GLY A 63 -20.86 1.59 -8.05
CA GLY A 63 -21.69 2.59 -8.73
C GLY A 63 -21.66 2.46 -10.26
N PRO A 64 -22.71 2.90 -10.98
CA PRO A 64 -22.70 2.97 -12.43
C PRO A 64 -21.80 4.10 -12.95
N THR A 65 -21.21 3.90 -14.12
CA THR A 65 -20.30 4.83 -14.81
C THR A 65 -21.10 5.88 -15.58
N LEU A 66 -21.39 7.07 -15.03
CA LEU A 66 -22.13 8.11 -15.78
C LEU A 66 -21.80 9.57 -15.41
N SER A 67 -22.11 10.45 -16.37
CA SER A 67 -21.63 11.82 -16.60
C SER A 67 -21.94 12.89 -15.55
N THR A 68 -21.08 13.92 -15.54
CA THR A 68 -21.04 15.11 -14.67
C THR A 68 -22.37 15.88 -14.56
N PRO A 69 -22.89 16.10 -13.33
CA PRO A 69 -23.93 17.10 -13.05
C PRO A 69 -23.33 18.47 -12.64
N PRO A 70 -24.11 19.57 -12.74
CA PRO A 70 -23.62 20.93 -12.53
C PRO A 70 -23.41 21.30 -11.05
N LEU A 71 -22.42 22.16 -10.80
CA LEU A 71 -22.00 22.63 -9.47
C LEU A 71 -23.08 23.47 -8.77
N ALA A 72 -23.33 23.16 -7.50
CA ALA A 72 -23.98 24.07 -6.55
C ALA A 72 -22.94 24.91 -5.78
N SER A 73 -23.35 26.12 -5.39
CA SER A 73 -22.50 27.19 -4.84
C SER A 73 -21.79 26.82 -3.52
N PRO A 74 -20.57 27.34 -3.27
CA PRO A 74 -19.76 26.95 -2.10
C PRO A 74 -20.17 27.66 -0.80
N LEU A 75 -20.10 26.91 0.31
CA LEU A 75 -20.12 27.42 1.69
C LEU A 75 -18.72 27.95 2.11
N PRO A 76 -18.62 28.82 3.12
CA PRO A 76 -17.36 29.50 3.46
C PRO A 76 -16.31 28.56 4.07
N ALA A 77 -15.05 28.80 3.73
CA ALA A 77 -13.90 28.00 4.14
C ALA A 77 -13.54 28.16 5.63
N LEU A 78 -13.09 27.08 6.25
CA LEU A 78 -12.47 27.09 7.57
C LEU A 78 -11.03 27.63 7.46
N ASN A 79 -10.75 28.75 8.10
CA ASN A 79 -9.43 29.39 8.07
C ASN A 79 -8.55 28.80 9.18
N LEU A 80 -7.42 28.20 8.83
CA LEU A 80 -6.37 27.80 9.78
C LEU A 80 -5.19 28.79 9.69
N PRO A 81 -4.56 29.17 10.81
CA PRO A 81 -3.47 30.14 10.81
C PRO A 81 -2.20 29.60 10.15
N ALA A 82 -1.50 30.47 9.42
CA ALA A 82 -0.29 30.18 8.67
C ALA A 82 0.88 29.77 9.60
N ALA A 83 1.60 28.72 9.21
CA ALA A 83 2.85 28.34 9.85
C ALA A 83 3.98 29.31 9.45
N GLY A 84 4.71 29.80 10.45
CA GLY A 84 5.81 30.75 10.31
C GLY A 84 7.03 30.16 9.58
N SER A 85 7.68 31.05 8.85
CA SER A 85 8.94 30.86 8.11
C SER A 85 10.12 30.53 9.02
N SER A 86 11.06 29.70 8.52
CA SER A 86 12.46 29.67 8.98
C SER A 86 13.40 29.77 7.77
N PRO A 87 14.57 30.42 7.91
CA PRO A 87 15.41 30.79 6.78
C PRO A 87 16.58 29.85 6.51
N ASP A 88 17.03 29.98 5.26
CA ASP A 88 18.36 29.85 4.68
C ASP A 88 19.07 28.50 4.45
N ALA A 89 19.37 28.36 3.16
CA ALA A 89 20.24 27.41 2.51
C ALA A 89 21.72 27.76 2.74
N ALA A 90 22.54 26.74 2.90
CA ALA A 90 23.98 26.83 2.70
C ALA A 90 24.43 25.67 1.81
N THR A 91 25.06 26.05 0.70
CA THR A 91 25.74 25.22 -0.28
C THR A 91 27.08 24.71 0.27
N SER A 92 27.40 23.44 0.06
CA SER A 92 28.78 23.00 -0.19
C SER A 92 28.83 21.63 -0.86
N ASP A 93 29.42 21.63 -2.05
CA ASP A 93 30.03 20.48 -2.74
C ASP A 93 31.27 20.01 -1.92
N PRO A 94 31.60 18.71 -1.91
CA PRO A 94 32.75 18.35 -2.75
C PRO A 94 32.67 16.96 -3.40
N SER A 95 33.10 16.94 -4.65
CA SER A 95 33.73 15.83 -5.37
C SER A 95 34.72 15.02 -4.51
N SER A 96 34.57 13.70 -4.50
CA SER A 96 35.71 12.78 -4.33
C SER A 96 35.48 11.50 -5.15
N GLU A 97 36.50 11.21 -5.97
CA GLU A 97 36.61 10.08 -6.88
C GLU A 97 36.70 8.75 -6.12
N CYS A 98 36.12 7.69 -6.69
CA CYS A 98 36.52 6.33 -6.37
C CYS A 98 36.59 5.52 -7.66
N SER A 99 37.82 5.11 -7.97
CA SER A 99 38.34 4.52 -9.19
C SER A 99 37.69 3.20 -9.60
N GLU A 100 37.49 3.03 -10.90
CA GLU A 100 37.21 1.76 -11.56
C GLU A 100 38.35 0.75 -11.31
N SER A 101 38.00 -0.48 -10.92
CA SER A 101 38.90 -1.62 -11.07
C SER A 101 38.22 -2.69 -11.92
N THR A 102 38.75 -2.86 -13.13
CA THR A 102 38.42 -3.95 -14.05
C THR A 102 39.09 -5.24 -13.55
N THR A 103 38.31 -6.27 -13.25
CA THR A 103 38.84 -7.64 -13.21
C THR A 103 37.85 -8.59 -13.90
N SER A 104 38.41 -9.43 -14.75
CA SER A 104 37.79 -10.31 -15.74
C SER A 104 36.81 -11.35 -15.20
N THR A 105 35.74 -11.56 -15.97
CA THR A 105 34.68 -12.57 -15.84
C THR A 105 35.21 -14.01 -15.99
N PRO A 106 34.80 -14.97 -15.13
CA PRO A 106 34.78 -16.38 -15.50
C PRO A 106 33.39 -16.82 -15.98
N ALA A 107 33.40 -17.82 -16.86
CA ALA A 107 32.30 -18.26 -17.70
C ALA A 107 31.03 -18.69 -16.94
N SER A 108 29.89 -18.26 -17.50
CA SER A 108 28.52 -18.59 -17.12
C SER A 108 28.25 -20.09 -17.29
N THR A 109 27.97 -20.76 -16.17
CA THR A 109 27.17 -21.99 -16.17
C THR A 109 25.83 -21.57 -15.57
N ALA A 110 24.77 -21.56 -16.38
CA ALA A 110 23.44 -21.14 -15.92
C ALA A 110 22.99 -22.06 -14.76
N PRO A 111 22.72 -21.54 -13.55
CA PRO A 111 22.15 -22.35 -12.50
C PRO A 111 20.72 -22.73 -12.91
N SER A 112 20.37 -24.00 -12.73
CA SER A 112 19.05 -24.55 -13.00
C SER A 112 17.94 -23.68 -12.40
N ASP A 113 16.97 -23.25 -13.23
CA ASP A 113 15.78 -22.44 -12.91
C ASP A 113 14.81 -23.07 -11.88
N THR A 114 15.24 -24.11 -11.17
CA THR A 114 14.47 -24.69 -10.08
C THR A 114 14.74 -23.90 -8.81
N PHE A 115 13.97 -22.83 -8.59
CA PHE A 115 13.85 -22.25 -7.26
C PHE A 115 13.44 -23.37 -6.30
N PRO A 116 14.19 -23.64 -5.22
CA PRO A 116 13.80 -24.64 -4.25
C PRO A 116 12.42 -24.29 -3.72
N GLN A 117 11.53 -25.29 -3.62
CA GLN A 117 10.24 -25.11 -2.98
C GLN A 117 10.44 -24.38 -1.64
N PRO A 118 9.61 -23.36 -1.31
CA PRO A 118 9.73 -22.62 -0.06
C PRO A 118 9.87 -23.62 1.09
N LYS A 119 11.06 -23.68 1.69
CA LYS A 119 11.16 -24.25 3.02
C LYS A 119 10.34 -23.30 3.89
N ARG A 120 9.09 -23.68 4.21
CA ARG A 120 8.39 -23.08 5.34
C ARG A 120 9.39 -23.09 6.48
N PHE A 121 9.76 -21.94 7.01
CA PHE A 121 10.63 -21.92 8.18
C PHE A 121 9.94 -22.79 9.25
N PRO A 122 10.67 -23.67 9.95
CA PRO A 122 10.07 -24.44 11.04
C PRO A 122 9.41 -23.45 12.02
N GLY A 123 8.08 -23.51 12.15
CA GLY A 123 7.29 -22.55 12.95
C GLY A 123 6.64 -21.40 12.17
N GLN A 124 6.66 -21.37 10.83
CA GLN A 124 5.80 -20.47 10.05
C GLN A 124 4.34 -20.79 10.35
N GLY A 125 3.68 -19.92 11.11
CA GLY A 125 2.27 -20.11 11.40
C GLY A 125 1.37 -19.58 10.30
N LEU A 126 0.08 -19.50 10.60
CA LEU A 126 -0.99 -19.34 9.61
C LEU A 126 -1.24 -17.87 9.23
N ALA A 127 -0.32 -16.96 9.57
CA ALA A 127 -0.46 -15.52 9.37
C ALA A 127 0.86 -14.89 8.92
N PRO A 128 0.82 -13.82 8.10
CA PRO A 128 2.02 -13.04 7.76
C PRO A 128 2.61 -12.38 9.00
N TYR A 129 3.94 -12.27 9.06
CA TYR A 129 4.60 -11.57 10.15
C TYR A 129 4.79 -10.09 9.80
N ILE A 130 3.90 -9.26 10.33
CA ILE A 130 3.90 -7.81 10.12
C ILE A 130 4.28 -7.14 11.45
N LYS A 131 5.37 -6.37 11.47
CA LYS A 131 5.77 -5.69 12.69
C LYS A 131 4.90 -4.46 12.92
N PRO A 132 4.36 -4.24 14.13
CA PRO A 132 3.64 -3.03 14.45
C PRO A 132 4.57 -1.79 14.38
N PRO A 133 4.03 -0.59 14.08
CA PRO A 133 2.61 -0.34 13.80
C PRO A 133 2.21 -0.70 12.35
N LEU A 134 1.01 -1.26 12.21
CA LEU A 134 0.28 -1.50 10.97
C LEU A 134 -0.84 -0.47 10.82
N HIS A 135 -0.98 0.10 9.62
CA HIS A 135 -2.06 1.01 9.25
C HIS A 135 -2.74 0.51 7.98
N VAL A 136 -4.06 0.29 8.05
CA VAL A 136 -4.89 -0.14 6.91
C VAL A 136 -6.16 0.71 6.89
N ASP A 137 -6.61 1.15 5.70
CA ASP A 137 -7.76 2.06 5.58
C ASP A 137 -9.10 1.31 5.66
N TYR A 138 -9.31 0.24 4.89
CA TYR A 138 -10.55 -0.56 4.89
C TYR A 138 -10.35 -2.00 5.33
N GLY A 139 -9.24 -2.63 4.94
CA GLY A 139 -8.89 -4.01 5.29
C GLY A 139 -9.70 -5.09 4.60
N SER A 140 -10.72 -4.73 3.80
CA SER A 140 -11.63 -5.69 3.18
C SER A 140 -11.09 -6.36 1.93
N CYS A 141 -10.09 -5.75 1.29
CA CYS A 141 -9.53 -6.22 0.02
C CYS A 141 -8.01 -6.32 0.06
N VAL A 142 -7.45 -6.63 1.23
CA VAL A 142 -6.02 -6.82 1.45
C VAL A 142 -5.73 -8.31 1.66
N ASP A 143 -4.90 -8.87 0.79
CA ASP A 143 -4.43 -10.26 0.86
C ASP A 143 -2.90 -10.28 0.94
N ILE A 144 -2.36 -10.89 1.99
CA ILE A 144 -0.92 -10.97 2.25
C ILE A 144 -0.60 -12.43 2.58
N ALA A 145 0.27 -13.04 1.77
CA ALA A 145 0.64 -14.43 1.97
C ALA A 145 1.33 -14.65 3.32
N THR A 146 1.03 -15.78 3.96
CA THR A 146 1.52 -16.10 5.32
C THR A 146 3.05 -16.24 5.41
N SER A 147 3.71 -16.46 4.28
CA SER A 147 5.17 -16.58 4.19
C SER A 147 5.90 -15.23 4.05
N THR A 148 5.17 -14.11 4.06
CA THR A 148 5.72 -12.78 3.86
C THR A 148 6.01 -12.06 5.18
N PHE A 149 7.12 -11.34 5.18
CA PHE A 149 7.55 -10.47 6.28
C PHE A 149 7.43 -9.00 5.89
N ILE A 150 6.84 -8.19 6.77
CA ILE A 150 6.74 -6.75 6.61
C ILE A 150 7.27 -6.07 7.87
N ASN A 151 8.22 -5.16 7.70
CA ASN A 151 8.81 -4.42 8.79
C ASN A 151 7.90 -3.25 9.26
N ARG A 152 8.32 -2.57 10.34
CA ARG A 152 7.50 -1.61 11.09
C ARG A 152 7.01 -0.45 10.23
N GLY A 153 5.86 0.11 10.60
CA GLY A 153 5.36 1.37 10.01
C GLY A 153 4.63 1.19 8.68
N CYS A 154 4.20 -0.03 8.35
CA CYS A 154 3.52 -0.31 7.10
C CYS A 154 2.19 0.44 7.00
N LYS A 155 1.95 1.09 5.85
CA LYS A 155 0.70 1.79 5.54
C LYS A 155 0.08 1.24 4.27
N ILE A 156 -1.15 0.74 4.35
CA ILE A 156 -1.89 0.22 3.22
C ILE A 156 -3.20 1.01 3.11
N LEU A 157 -3.22 2.04 2.28
CA LEU A 157 -4.46 2.72 1.90
C LEU A 157 -5.12 1.90 0.79
N ASP A 158 -5.76 0.80 1.20
CA ASP A 158 -6.57 -0.05 0.34
C ASP A 158 -7.92 0.59 0.01
N THR A 159 -8.72 -0.11 -0.78
CA THR A 159 -10.08 0.34 -1.14
C THR A 159 -11.05 -0.81 -1.00
N PRO A 160 -12.34 -0.54 -0.78
CA PRO A 160 -13.37 -1.58 -0.66
C PRO A 160 -13.76 -2.20 -2.00
N VAL A 161 -13.20 -1.72 -3.11
CA VAL A 161 -13.62 -2.07 -4.47
C VAL A 161 -12.52 -2.68 -5.34
N ARG A 162 -11.26 -2.67 -4.89
CA ARG A 162 -10.07 -3.19 -5.62
C ARG A 162 -9.10 -3.85 -4.66
N SER A 163 -8.37 -4.85 -5.17
CA SER A 163 -7.52 -5.71 -4.35
C SER A 163 -6.10 -5.16 -4.20
N VAL A 164 -5.57 -5.25 -2.99
CA VAL A 164 -4.14 -5.19 -2.71
C VAL A 164 -3.67 -6.60 -2.38
N ARG A 165 -2.75 -7.15 -3.18
CA ARG A 165 -2.20 -8.49 -2.99
C ARG A 165 -0.68 -8.45 -2.82
N ILE A 166 -0.18 -9.13 -1.80
CA ILE A 166 1.25 -9.37 -1.58
C ILE A 166 1.49 -10.87 -1.57
N GLY A 167 2.32 -11.33 -2.50
CA GLY A 167 2.65 -12.72 -2.75
C GLY A 167 3.52 -13.35 -1.67
N GLU A 168 4.03 -14.53 -1.96
CA GLU A 168 4.79 -15.35 -1.02
C GLU A 168 6.24 -14.90 -0.87
N ARG A 169 6.85 -15.21 0.27
CA ARG A 169 8.29 -15.03 0.54
C ARG A 169 8.81 -13.61 0.29
N CYS A 170 7.94 -12.60 0.37
CA CYS A 170 8.38 -11.23 0.22
C CYS A 170 9.07 -10.74 1.50
N LEU A 171 10.11 -9.92 1.34
CA LEU A 171 10.78 -9.22 2.42
C LEU A 171 10.58 -7.71 2.21
N ILE A 172 9.79 -7.09 3.08
CA ILE A 172 9.42 -5.68 2.93
C ILE A 172 10.00 -4.84 4.07
N GLY A 173 10.73 -3.80 3.71
CA GLY A 173 11.40 -2.86 4.61
C GLY A 173 10.44 -1.94 5.38
N PRO A 174 10.97 -1.17 6.34
CA PRO A 174 10.15 -0.32 7.21
C PRO A 174 9.57 0.87 6.46
N ASP A 175 8.46 1.41 6.96
CA ASP A 175 7.76 2.58 6.43
C ASP A 175 7.32 2.43 4.96
N PHE A 176 7.16 1.18 4.52
CA PHE A 176 6.59 0.84 3.22
C PHE A 176 5.11 1.27 3.14
N SER A 177 4.74 1.87 2.01
CA SER A 177 3.39 2.39 1.77
C SER A 177 2.77 1.89 0.46
N ILE A 178 1.51 1.48 0.49
CA ILE A 178 0.67 1.24 -0.68
C ILE A 178 -0.47 2.26 -0.69
N TYR A 179 -0.65 2.94 -1.82
CA TYR A 179 -1.77 3.87 -2.05
C TYR A 179 -2.61 3.38 -3.24
N ALA A 180 -3.57 2.49 -2.97
CA ALA A 180 -4.47 1.95 -3.98
C ALA A 180 -5.60 2.92 -4.36
N VAL A 181 -5.87 3.91 -3.50
CA VAL A 181 -6.85 4.98 -3.69
C VAL A 181 -6.29 6.14 -4.51
N GLY A 182 -7.15 6.76 -5.33
CA GLY A 182 -6.87 8.00 -6.04
C GLY A 182 -8.10 8.89 -6.17
N HIS A 183 -7.86 10.11 -6.63
CA HIS A 183 -8.88 11.11 -6.93
C HIS A 183 -8.69 11.68 -8.34
N PRO A 184 -9.73 12.27 -8.94
CA PRO A 184 -9.57 13.02 -10.18
C PRO A 184 -8.49 14.09 -10.04
N LEU A 185 -7.59 14.15 -11.02
CA LEU A 185 -6.53 15.17 -11.07
C LEU A 185 -7.09 16.54 -11.46
N ASP A 186 -8.14 16.55 -12.29
CA ASP A 186 -8.91 17.76 -12.56
C ASP A 186 -9.58 18.24 -11.27
N HIS A 187 -9.15 19.42 -10.80
CA HIS A 187 -9.63 19.98 -9.55
C HIS A 187 -11.12 20.38 -9.62
N THR A 188 -11.65 20.65 -10.82
CA THR A 188 -13.07 20.99 -11.02
C THR A 188 -13.95 19.75 -10.84
N LEU A 189 -13.49 18.60 -11.35
CA LEU A 189 -14.14 17.32 -11.11
C LEU A 189 -13.99 16.88 -9.66
N ARG A 190 -12.78 17.03 -9.08
CA ARG A 190 -12.52 16.64 -7.70
C ARG A 190 -13.35 17.44 -6.71
N ASN A 191 -13.52 18.75 -6.92
CA ASN A 191 -14.33 19.68 -6.09
C ASN A 191 -14.28 19.39 -4.57
N GLY A 192 -13.07 19.19 -4.04
CA GLY A 192 -12.84 18.84 -2.63
C GLY A 192 -13.56 17.54 -2.21
N PRO A 193 -14.09 17.47 -0.98
CA PRO A 193 -14.91 16.33 -0.54
C PRO A 193 -16.29 16.23 -1.20
N ALA A 194 -16.72 17.26 -1.96
CA ALA A 194 -18.06 17.37 -2.53
C ALA A 194 -18.14 16.97 -4.01
N GLY A 195 -17.01 16.77 -4.68
CA GLY A 195 -16.97 16.43 -6.10
C GLY A 195 -17.02 14.94 -6.39
N ALA A 196 -16.42 14.57 -7.51
CA ALA A 196 -16.39 13.21 -8.02
C ALA A 196 -15.78 12.24 -6.99
N PRO A 197 -16.28 10.98 -6.96
CA PRO A 197 -15.88 10.00 -5.98
C PRO A 197 -14.39 9.66 -6.06
N SER A 198 -13.89 9.08 -4.98
CA SER A 198 -12.58 8.42 -5.00
C SER A 198 -12.65 7.21 -5.91
N PHE A 199 -11.49 6.77 -6.41
CA PHE A 199 -11.41 5.51 -7.15
C PHE A 199 -10.29 4.63 -6.60
N GLY A 200 -10.50 3.32 -6.64
CA GLY A 200 -9.50 2.31 -6.32
C GLY A 200 -8.90 1.72 -7.58
N MET A 201 -7.66 1.23 -7.47
CA MET A 201 -6.97 0.43 -8.49
C MET A 201 -6.26 -0.74 -7.82
N ASP A 202 -6.12 -1.86 -8.51
CA ASP A 202 -5.42 -3.03 -7.94
C ASP A 202 -3.94 -2.73 -7.71
N VAL A 203 -3.38 -3.33 -6.67
CA VAL A 203 -1.94 -3.41 -6.47
C VAL A 203 -1.56 -4.86 -6.29
N THR A 204 -0.52 -5.32 -6.99
CA THR A 204 0.00 -6.67 -6.85
C THR A 204 1.49 -6.62 -6.66
N ILE A 205 1.98 -7.28 -5.62
CA ILE A 205 3.38 -7.63 -5.43
C ILE A 205 3.44 -9.14 -5.57
N GLU A 206 4.12 -9.63 -6.60
CA GLU A 206 4.28 -11.06 -6.84
C GLU A 206 5.31 -11.68 -5.87
N ASP A 207 5.49 -12.99 -5.95
CA ASP A 207 6.33 -13.73 -5.02
C ASP A 207 7.80 -13.29 -5.06
N ASP A 208 8.54 -13.63 -4.01
CA ASP A 208 10.01 -13.52 -3.94
C ASP A 208 10.55 -12.08 -4.09
N CYS A 209 9.73 -11.06 -3.87
CA CYS A 209 10.17 -9.67 -3.97
C CYS A 209 10.91 -9.18 -2.71
N TRP A 210 11.95 -8.36 -2.90
CA TRP A 210 12.58 -7.58 -1.83
C TRP A 210 12.31 -6.09 -2.03
N ILE A 211 11.62 -5.49 -1.07
CA ILE A 211 11.21 -4.09 -1.12
C ILE A 211 11.95 -3.31 -0.02
N GLY A 212 12.74 -2.31 -0.40
CA GLY A 212 13.46 -1.45 0.53
C GLY A 212 12.55 -0.63 1.44
N GLY A 213 13.14 -0.04 2.48
CA GLY A 213 12.41 0.86 3.38
C GLY A 213 11.96 2.15 2.68
N HIS A 214 10.89 2.77 3.17
CA HIS A 214 10.32 4.02 2.63
C HIS A 214 9.89 3.93 1.15
N VAL A 215 9.66 2.73 0.62
CA VAL A 215 9.11 2.57 -0.74
C VAL A 215 7.62 2.88 -0.73
N THR A 216 7.17 3.62 -1.75
CA THR A 216 5.74 3.89 -1.99
C THR A 216 5.30 3.27 -3.31
N ILE A 217 4.22 2.47 -3.29
CA ILE A 217 3.62 1.86 -4.48
C ILE A 217 2.22 2.44 -4.70
N LEU A 218 1.97 2.98 -5.91
CA LEU A 218 0.67 3.54 -6.27
C LEU A 218 -0.28 2.51 -6.87
N GLY A 219 -1.58 2.81 -6.82
CA GLY A 219 -2.63 2.00 -7.42
C GLY A 219 -2.42 1.75 -8.92
N GLY A 220 -2.72 0.53 -9.35
CA GLY A 220 -2.54 0.08 -10.73
C GLY A 220 -1.16 -0.53 -11.02
N VAL A 221 -0.28 -0.61 -10.01
CA VAL A 221 1.05 -1.20 -10.13
C VAL A 221 1.01 -2.71 -9.88
N ASN A 222 1.70 -3.45 -10.76
CA ASN A 222 2.14 -4.81 -10.50
C ASN A 222 3.68 -4.79 -10.41
N VAL A 223 4.21 -5.30 -9.29
CA VAL A 223 5.63 -5.60 -9.07
C VAL A 223 5.83 -7.07 -9.39
N GLY A 224 6.58 -7.36 -10.45
CA GLY A 224 6.80 -8.72 -10.93
C GLY A 224 7.64 -9.59 -9.98
N LYS A 225 7.49 -10.90 -10.12
CA LYS A 225 8.16 -11.90 -9.28
C LYS A 225 9.67 -11.67 -9.20
N GLY A 226 10.24 -11.79 -8.00
CA GLY A 226 11.68 -11.70 -7.77
C GLY A 226 12.27 -10.29 -7.87
N CYS A 227 11.43 -9.26 -8.05
CA CYS A 227 11.90 -7.88 -8.16
C CYS A 227 12.55 -7.38 -6.87
N VAL A 228 13.61 -6.59 -7.05
CA VAL A 228 14.26 -5.82 -6.00
C VAL A 228 13.94 -4.35 -6.20
N ILE A 229 13.36 -3.71 -5.18
CA ILE A 229 13.09 -2.28 -5.20
C ILE A 229 13.94 -1.59 -4.15
N GLY A 230 14.82 -0.69 -4.60
CA GLY A 230 15.67 0.10 -3.71
C GLY A 230 14.87 0.99 -2.76
N ALA A 231 15.43 1.26 -1.59
CA ALA A 231 14.81 2.11 -0.58
C ALA A 231 14.45 3.51 -1.13
N ASN A 232 13.42 4.13 -0.55
CA ASN A 232 12.93 5.45 -0.91
C ASN A 232 12.42 5.61 -2.37
N SER A 233 12.10 4.50 -3.04
CA SER A 233 11.56 4.52 -4.40
C SER A 233 10.06 4.84 -4.43
N LEU A 234 9.62 5.63 -5.42
CA LEU A 234 8.21 5.84 -5.76
C LEU A 234 7.85 5.07 -7.03
N ILE A 235 7.01 4.05 -6.89
CA ILE A 235 6.60 3.17 -7.98
C ILE A 235 5.25 3.61 -8.52
N THR A 236 5.29 4.20 -9.71
CA THR A 236 4.10 4.78 -10.40
C THR A 236 3.67 4.01 -11.65
N LYS A 237 4.49 3.06 -12.09
CA LYS A 237 4.28 2.25 -13.29
C LYS A 237 4.64 0.81 -12.98
N ARG A 238 4.10 -0.13 -13.76
CA ARG A 238 4.45 -1.55 -13.64
C ARG A 238 5.96 -1.72 -13.77
N ASN A 239 6.54 -2.52 -12.88
CA ASN A 239 7.89 -3.01 -13.05
C ASN A 239 7.78 -4.36 -13.78
N ARG A 240 8.45 -4.50 -14.93
CA ARG A 240 8.62 -5.82 -15.54
C ARG A 240 9.93 -6.40 -15.00
N PRO A 241 10.00 -7.72 -14.73
CA PRO A 241 11.26 -8.35 -14.35
C PRO A 241 12.33 -8.16 -15.42
#